data_AF-A0A2S8ZMK0-F1
#
_entry.id   AF-A0A2S8ZMK0-F1
#
_cell.length_a   1.000
_cell.length_b   1.000
_cell.length_c   1.000
_cell.angle_alpha   90.00
_cell.angle_beta   90.00
_cell.angle_gamma   90.00
#
_symmetry.space_group_name_H-M   'P 1'
#
loop_
_entity.id
_entity.type
_entity.pdbx_description
1 polymer ?
#
loop_
_entity_poly.entity_id
_entity_poly.type
_entity_poly.pdbx_seq_one_letter_code
_entity_poly.pdbx_strand_id
1 'polypeptide(L)'
;MKDFKHLKQEGSGYQVKQYISFQHVIVVAWVCISVFLIINTNYLKTGIVLLIFSLLLTIVSFIPPKVNFDTQNQLLTVMNSGLVRKKFIYKMEDFEGFEVHAFRVGFIPIGCYLYANFKNVSNFKRPLISQSFSKRMMQEITNELEDVNVKIR
;
A
#
# COMPACT_ATOMS: atom_id res chain seq x y z
N MET A 1 -7.82 18.39 18.33
CA MET A 1 -7.02 17.23 17.87
C MET A 1 -6.49 17.57 16.49
N LYS A 2 -5.22 17.28 16.17
CA LYS A 2 -4.68 17.56 14.83
C LYS A 2 -5.44 16.68 13.83
N ASP A 3 -6.07 17.28 12.83
CA ASP A 3 -6.65 16.55 11.70
C ASP A 3 -5.50 16.01 10.86
N PHE A 4 -5.14 14.74 11.09
CA PHE A 4 -4.21 14.03 10.22
C PHE A 4 -4.89 13.80 8.87
N LYS A 5 -4.22 14.19 7.79
CA LYS A 5 -4.79 14.11 6.44
C LYS A 5 -4.72 12.68 5.90
N HIS A 6 -3.68 11.95 6.27
CA HIS A 6 -3.38 10.62 5.73
C HIS A 6 -3.57 9.48 6.74
N LEU A 7 -3.78 9.81 8.01
CA LEU A 7 -4.16 8.87 9.06
C LEU A 7 -5.65 9.02 9.39
N LYS A 8 -6.33 7.90 9.64
CA LYS A 8 -7.71 7.86 10.12
C LYS A 8 -7.71 7.28 11.53
N GLN A 9 -8.30 7.99 12.49
CA GLN A 9 -8.45 7.44 13.83
C GLN A 9 -9.42 6.25 13.80
N GLU A 10 -8.99 5.11 14.33
CA GLU A 10 -9.76 3.87 14.40
C GLU A 10 -9.61 3.27 15.81
N GLY A 11 -10.62 3.51 16.67
CA GLY A 11 -10.57 3.12 18.08
C GLY A 11 -9.45 3.82 18.85
N SER A 12 -8.58 3.04 19.49
CA SER A 12 -7.40 3.50 20.24
C SER A 12 -6.18 3.80 19.35
N GLY A 13 -6.29 3.64 18.03
CA GLY A 13 -5.17 3.73 17.11
C GLY A 13 -5.43 4.56 15.85
N TYR A 14 -4.46 4.54 14.94
CA TYR A 14 -4.49 5.23 13.66
C TYR A 14 -4.29 4.26 12.49
N GLN A 15 -5.28 4.22 11.60
CA GLN A 15 -5.20 3.49 10.34
C GLN A 15 -4.55 4.36 9.24
N VAL A 16 -3.54 3.82 8.57
CA VAL A 16 -2.86 4.52 7.45
C VAL A 16 -3.66 4.35 6.16
N LYS A 17 -3.94 5.47 5.48
CA LYS A 17 -4.56 5.44 4.15
C LYS A 17 -3.60 4.84 3.12
N GLN A 18 -4.17 4.00 2.25
CA GLN A 18 -3.47 3.43 1.10
C GLN A 18 -3.81 4.24 -0.15
N TYR A 19 -2.82 4.49 -1.01
CA TYR A 19 -3.02 5.24 -2.25
C TYR A 19 -2.81 4.35 -3.49
N ILE A 20 -3.35 4.82 -4.60
CA ILE A 20 -3.17 4.21 -5.91
C ILE A 20 -1.68 4.27 -6.28
N SER A 21 -1.17 3.15 -6.76
CA SER A 21 0.21 2.98 -7.25
C SER A 21 0.21 2.64 -8.75
N PHE A 22 1.38 2.62 -9.38
CA PHE A 22 1.51 2.32 -10.81
C PHE A 22 0.94 0.98 -11.23
N GLN A 23 1.03 -0.02 -10.35
CA GLN A 23 0.40 -1.32 -10.59
C GLN A 23 -1.10 -1.19 -10.90
N HIS A 24 -1.81 -0.31 -10.20
CA HIS A 24 -3.23 -0.09 -10.42
C HIS A 24 -3.49 0.54 -11.79
N VAL A 25 -2.66 1.50 -12.20
CA VAL A 25 -2.77 2.16 -13.51
C VAL A 25 -2.51 1.17 -14.64
N ILE A 26 -1.47 0.32 -14.51
CA ILE A 26 -1.17 -0.73 -15.49
C ILE A 26 -2.36 -1.68 -15.64
N VAL A 27 -2.94 -2.12 -14.53
CA VAL A 27 -4.06 -3.07 -14.55
C VAL A 27 -5.29 -2.46 -15.23
N VAL A 28 -5.60 -1.18 -14.97
CA VAL A 28 -6.68 -0.47 -15.68
C VAL A 28 -6.38 -0.35 -17.17
N ALA A 29 -5.14 -0.05 -17.56
CA ALA A 29 -4.75 0.01 -18.97
C ALA A 29 -4.96 -1.32 -19.70
N TRP A 30 -4.65 -2.45 -19.05
CA TRP A 30 -4.91 -3.78 -19.60
C TRP A 30 -6.40 -4.05 -19.85
N VAL A 31 -7.27 -3.60 -18.93
CA VAL A 31 -8.73 -3.67 -19.14
C VAL A 31 -9.12 -2.86 -20.38
N CYS A 32 -8.62 -1.62 -20.54
CA CYS A 32 -8.91 -0.80 -21.71
C CYS A 32 -8.43 -1.45 -23.02
N ILE A 33 -7.22 -2.03 -23.04
CA ILE A 33 -6.69 -2.75 -24.21
C ILE A 33 -7.57 -3.95 -24.55
N SER A 34 -8.04 -4.70 -23.54
CA SER A 34 -8.93 -5.84 -23.76
C SER A 34 -10.25 -5.44 -24.41
N VAL A 35 -10.88 -4.37 -23.94
CA VAL A 35 -12.12 -3.83 -24.50
C VAL A 35 -11.89 -3.31 -25.92
N PHE A 36 -10.77 -2.61 -26.16
CA PHE A 36 -10.41 -2.13 -27.48
C PHE A 36 -10.27 -3.29 -28.49
N LEU A 37 -9.62 -4.39 -28.10
CA LEU A 37 -9.47 -5.57 -28.95
C LEU A 37 -10.82 -6.23 -29.26
N ILE A 38 -11.73 -6.30 -28.29
CA ILE A 38 -13.07 -6.88 -28.50
C ILE A 38 -13.87 -6.05 -29.51
N ILE A 39 -13.82 -4.72 -29.43
CA ILE A 39 -14.64 -3.82 -30.25
C ILE A 39 -14.06 -3.61 -31.65
N ASN A 40 -12.73 -3.48 -31.77
CA ASN A 40 -12.09 -2.99 -32.99
C ASN A 40 -11.37 -4.07 -33.80
N THR A 41 -11.36 -5.32 -33.34
CA THR A 41 -10.62 -6.39 -34.04
C THR A 41 -11.44 -7.68 -34.12
N ASN A 42 -11.08 -8.56 -35.06
CA ASN A 42 -11.67 -9.90 -35.17
C ASN A 42 -11.15 -10.88 -34.09
N TYR A 43 -10.29 -10.43 -33.17
CA TYR A 43 -9.70 -11.25 -32.10
C TYR A 43 -10.60 -11.33 -30.86
N LEU A 44 -11.90 -11.56 -31.04
CA LEU A 44 -12.89 -11.56 -29.96
C LEU A 44 -12.56 -12.57 -28.86
N LYS A 45 -12.15 -13.80 -29.22
CA LYS A 45 -11.75 -14.84 -28.25
C LYS A 45 -10.56 -14.38 -27.40
N THR A 46 -9.54 -13.81 -28.03
CA THR A 46 -8.34 -13.28 -27.34
C THR A 46 -8.70 -12.12 -26.43
N GLY A 47 -9.52 -11.19 -26.91
CA GLY A 47 -9.99 -10.04 -26.14
C GLY A 47 -10.76 -10.44 -24.88
N ILE A 48 -11.66 -11.43 -24.98
CA ILE A 48 -12.43 -11.94 -23.83
C ILE A 48 -11.52 -12.60 -22.79
N VAL A 49 -10.58 -13.47 -23.22
CA VAL A 49 -9.64 -14.13 -22.29
C VAL A 49 -8.79 -13.08 -21.56
N LEU A 50 -8.31 -12.07 -22.29
CA LEU A 50 -7.50 -10.99 -21.73
C LEU A 50 -8.31 -10.10 -20.78
N LEU A 51 -9.58 -9.84 -21.09
CA LEU A 51 -10.51 -9.12 -20.22
C LEU A 51 -10.73 -9.88 -18.91
N ILE A 52 -11.05 -11.16 -18.95
CA ILE A 52 -11.26 -11.98 -17.74
C ILE A 52 -10.00 -11.98 -16.88
N PHE A 53 -8.83 -12.19 -17.49
CA PHE A 53 -7.56 -12.21 -16.76
C PHE A 53 -7.25 -10.84 -16.13
N SER A 54 -7.44 -9.75 -16.88
CA SER A 54 -7.22 -8.39 -16.37
C SER A 54 -8.19 -8.01 -15.23
N LEU A 55 -9.45 -8.46 -15.29
CA LEU A 55 -10.43 -8.27 -14.23
C LEU A 55 -10.02 -9.00 -12.95
N LEU A 56 -9.58 -10.26 -13.07
CA LEU A 56 -9.06 -11.02 -11.92
C LEU A 56 -7.86 -10.32 -11.28
N LEU A 57 -6.92 -9.83 -12.08
CA LEU A 57 -5.77 -9.06 -11.58
C LEU A 57 -6.19 -7.74 -10.93
N THR A 58 -7.24 -7.08 -11.44
CA THR A 58 -7.82 -5.87 -10.85
C THR A 58 -8.32 -6.16 -9.44
N ILE A 59 -9.14 -7.19 -9.28
CA ILE A 59 -9.70 -7.55 -7.97
C ILE A 59 -8.57 -7.81 -6.96
N VAL A 60 -7.53 -8.56 -7.35
CA VAL A 60 -6.41 -8.86 -6.45
C VAL A 60 -5.56 -7.62 -6.14
N SER A 61 -5.30 -6.76 -7.13
CA SER A 61 -4.43 -5.59 -6.97
C SER A 61 -5.07 -4.47 -6.14
N PHE A 62 -6.39 -4.31 -6.22
CA PHE A 62 -7.13 -3.23 -5.55
C PHE A 62 -7.51 -3.56 -4.10
N ILE A 63 -7.19 -4.75 -3.57
CA ILE A 63 -7.40 -5.06 -2.15
C ILE A 63 -6.21 -4.50 -1.36
N PRO A 64 -6.36 -3.35 -0.68
CA PRO A 64 -5.25 -2.72 0.00
C PRO A 64 -4.99 -3.42 1.34
N PRO A 65 -3.72 -3.50 1.79
CA PRO A 65 -3.43 -3.91 3.16
C PRO A 65 -3.97 -2.87 4.14
N LYS A 66 -4.52 -3.32 5.26
CA LYS A 66 -4.91 -2.44 6.38
C LYS A 66 -3.76 -2.39 7.38
N VAL A 67 -3.23 -1.19 7.59
CA VAL A 67 -2.15 -0.94 8.54
C VAL A 67 -2.69 -0.07 9.65
N ASN A 68 -2.66 -0.57 10.88
CA ASN A 68 -3.14 0.12 12.07
C ASN A 68 -2.03 0.26 13.10
N PHE A 69 -1.83 1.48 13.59
CA PHE A 69 -0.92 1.84 14.67
C PHE A 69 -1.71 1.98 15.96
N ASP A 70 -1.65 0.99 16.85
CA ASP A 70 -2.27 1.06 18.16
C ASP A 70 -1.36 1.77 19.14
N THR A 71 -1.76 2.98 19.53
CA THR A 71 -0.94 3.86 20.37
C THR A 71 -0.99 3.47 21.84
N GLN A 72 -2.07 2.82 22.29
CA GLN A 72 -2.22 2.40 23.69
C GLN A 72 -1.39 1.16 24.00
N ASN A 73 -1.43 0.18 23.10
CA ASN A 73 -0.72 -1.09 23.28
C ASN A 73 0.69 -1.07 22.67
N GLN A 74 1.10 0.02 22.01
CA GLN A 74 2.38 0.15 21.31
C GLN A 74 2.61 -0.97 20.28
N LEU A 75 1.58 -1.25 19.46
CA LEU A 75 1.59 -2.30 18.46
C LEU A 75 1.33 -1.76 17.05
N LEU A 76 2.10 -2.24 16.08
CA LEU A 76 1.79 -2.11 14.66
C LEU A 76 1.10 -3.38 14.17
N THR A 77 -0.13 -3.27 13.71
CA THR A 77 -0.85 -4.37 13.08
C THR A 77 -0.93 -4.15 11.57
N VAL A 78 -0.37 -5.09 10.80
CA VAL A 78 -0.52 -5.16 9.36
C VAL A 78 -1.42 -6.33 9.01
N MET A 79 -2.61 -6.03 8.52
CA MET A 79 -3.57 -7.02 8.06
C MET A 79 -3.64 -6.97 6.54
N ASN A 80 -3.17 -8.04 5.88
CA ASN A 80 -3.40 -8.22 4.47
C ASN A 80 -4.80 -8.84 4.29
N SER A 81 -5.73 -8.09 3.70
CA SER A 81 -7.11 -8.52 3.46
C SER A 81 -7.34 -9.18 2.10
N GLY A 82 -6.27 -9.49 1.35
CA GLY A 82 -6.32 -10.21 0.08
C GLY A 82 -6.81 -11.66 0.20
N LEU A 83 -6.46 -12.48 -0.78
CA LEU A 83 -6.90 -13.89 -0.88
C LEU A 83 -6.57 -14.73 0.35
N VAL A 84 -5.45 -14.46 1.03
CA VAL A 84 -5.10 -15.10 2.30
C VAL A 84 -5.02 -14.02 3.36
N ARG A 85 -5.96 -14.04 4.30
CA ARG A 85 -5.94 -13.15 5.45
C ARG A 85 -4.74 -13.48 6.32
N LYS A 86 -3.74 -12.58 6.32
CA LYS A 86 -2.59 -12.67 7.22
C LYS A 86 -2.55 -11.42 8.08
N LYS A 87 -2.49 -11.64 9.39
CA LYS A 87 -2.30 -10.59 10.38
C LYS A 87 -0.87 -10.71 10.91
N PHE A 88 -0.11 -9.64 10.78
CA PHE A 88 1.21 -9.51 11.39
C PHE A 88 1.11 -8.43 12.46
N ILE A 89 1.66 -8.72 13.64
CA ILE A 89 1.69 -7.81 14.78
C ILE A 89 3.17 -7.59 15.11
N TYR A 90 3.57 -6.33 15.17
CA TYR A 90 4.92 -5.91 15.51
C TYR A 90 4.86 -5.02 16.75
N LYS A 91 5.81 -5.19 17.67
CA LYS A 91 5.93 -4.35 18.86
C LYS A 91 6.73 -3.09 18.52
N MET A 92 6.27 -1.93 18.96
CA MET A 92 6.98 -0.67 18.72
C MET A 92 8.30 -0.54 19.51
N GLU A 93 8.49 -1.36 20.55
CA GLU A 93 9.77 -1.45 21.28
C GLU A 93 10.95 -1.76 20.36
N ASP A 94 10.70 -2.60 19.34
CA ASP A 94 11.70 -3.00 18.35
C ASP A 94 11.77 -2.03 17.16
N PHE A 95 10.95 -0.97 17.11
CA PHE A 95 10.86 -0.06 15.96
C PHE A 95 12.12 0.79 15.82
N GLU A 96 12.70 0.81 14.62
CA GLU A 96 13.91 1.59 14.31
C GLU A 96 13.61 2.89 13.58
N GLY A 97 12.54 2.90 12.78
CA GLY A 97 12.22 4.05 11.93
C GLY A 97 11.46 3.68 10.68
N PHE A 98 11.14 4.70 9.92
CA PHE A 98 10.50 4.58 8.61
C PHE A 98 11.51 4.70 7.49
N GLU A 99 11.33 3.90 6.45
CA GLU A 99 12.15 3.95 5.23
C GLU A 99 11.27 4.22 4.02
N VAL A 100 11.61 5.24 3.24
CA VAL A 100 10.92 5.57 1.99
C VAL A 100 11.76 5.11 0.81
N HIS A 101 11.25 4.15 0.04
CA HIS A 101 11.87 3.68 -1.18
C HIS A 101 11.11 4.22 -2.39
N ALA A 102 11.79 5.00 -3.22
CA ALA A 102 11.25 5.50 -4.47
C ALA A 102 11.86 4.74 -5.65
N PHE A 103 11.04 3.98 -6.37
CA PHE A 103 11.43 3.25 -7.57
C PHE A 103 11.13 4.06 -8.82
N ARG A 104 12.12 4.16 -9.69
CA ARG A 104 12.04 4.83 -10.99
C ARG A 104 12.67 3.94 -12.06
N VAL A 105 12.06 3.90 -13.23
CA VAL A 105 12.70 3.38 -14.45
C VAL A 105 12.89 4.55 -15.40
N GLY A 106 14.16 4.90 -15.64
CA GLY A 106 14.51 6.16 -16.29
C GLY A 106 13.91 7.36 -15.56
N PHE A 107 13.08 8.13 -16.26
CA PHE A 107 12.38 9.30 -15.72
C PHE A 107 10.98 8.99 -15.16
N ILE A 108 10.49 7.76 -15.31
CA ILE A 108 9.12 7.40 -14.94
C ILE A 108 9.11 6.89 -13.49
N PRO A 109 8.37 7.54 -12.56
CA PRO A 109 8.19 7.02 -11.22
C PRO A 109 7.26 5.81 -11.23
N ILE A 110 7.80 4.64 -10.88
CA ILE A 110 7.03 3.40 -10.74
C ILE A 110 6.26 3.40 -9.42
N GLY A 111 6.85 3.96 -8.37
CA GLY A 111 6.18 4.03 -7.08
C GLY A 111 7.11 4.42 -5.96
N CYS A 112 6.52 5.01 -4.94
CA CYS A 112 7.13 5.29 -3.65
C CYS A 112 6.44 4.42 -2.61
N TYR A 113 7.23 3.70 -1.84
CA TYR A 113 6.77 2.76 -0.82
C TYR A 113 7.36 3.16 0.51
N LEU A 114 6.51 3.17 1.54
CA LEU A 114 6.87 3.45 2.91
C LEU A 114 6.91 2.14 3.68
N TYR A 115 8.06 1.82 4.27
CA TYR A 115 8.26 0.64 5.10
C TYR A 115 8.53 1.05 6.55
N ALA A 116 8.16 0.19 7.50
CA ALA A 116 8.63 0.29 8.89
C ALA A 116 9.74 -0.72 9.13
N ASN A 117 10.81 -0.29 9.78
CA ASN A 117 11.96 -1.13 10.11
C ASN A 117 11.99 -1.50 11.60
N PHE A 118 12.45 -2.71 11.92
CA PHE A 118 12.43 -3.27 13.27
C PHE A 118 13.73 -4.05 13.58
N LYS A 119 14.30 -3.86 14.77
CA LYS A 119 15.61 -4.37 15.25
C LYS A 119 15.81 -5.87 15.13
N ASN A 120 14.76 -6.66 15.37
CA ASN A 120 14.91 -8.08 15.69
C ASN A 120 14.10 -9.02 14.78
N VAL A 121 13.77 -8.57 13.56
CA VAL A 121 13.07 -9.40 12.58
C VAL A 121 14.11 -10.10 11.71
N SER A 122 14.70 -11.19 12.23
CA SER A 122 15.46 -12.11 11.38
C SER A 122 14.54 -12.61 10.25
N ASN A 123 14.95 -12.34 9.01
CA ASN A 123 14.25 -12.64 7.75
C ASN A 123 13.15 -11.64 7.32
N PHE A 124 13.58 -10.56 6.65
CA PHE A 124 13.00 -10.01 5.41
C PHE A 124 11.54 -9.51 5.40
N LYS A 125 10.84 -9.42 6.52
CA LYS A 125 9.45 -8.92 6.54
C LYS A 125 9.35 -7.50 7.06
N ARG A 126 9.96 -6.55 6.34
CA ARG A 126 9.68 -5.11 6.52
C ARG A 126 8.22 -4.86 6.10
N PRO A 127 7.30 -4.57 7.02
CA PRO A 127 5.91 -4.33 6.64
C PRO A 127 5.81 -3.08 5.76
N LEU A 128 5.12 -3.23 4.63
CA LEU A 128 4.69 -2.10 3.82
C LEU A 128 3.60 -1.34 4.57
N ILE A 129 3.84 -0.07 4.85
CA ILE A 129 2.95 0.83 5.59
C ILE A 129 2.01 1.57 4.65
N SER A 130 2.55 2.12 3.56
CA SER A 130 1.77 2.80 2.53
C SER A 130 2.54 2.84 1.22
N GLN A 131 1.85 3.14 0.13
CA GLN A 131 2.42 3.30 -1.21
C GLN A 131 1.73 4.45 -1.94
N SER A 132 2.45 5.13 -2.83
CA SER A 132 1.93 6.19 -3.70
C SER A 132 2.86 6.42 -4.89
N PHE A 133 2.46 7.24 -5.86
CA PHE A 133 3.37 7.76 -6.88
C PHE A 133 4.25 8.91 -6.39
N SER A 134 3.82 9.63 -5.35
CA SER A 134 4.47 10.85 -4.90
C SER A 134 5.37 10.59 -3.69
N LYS A 135 6.65 10.92 -3.84
CA LYS A 135 7.60 10.92 -2.71
C LYS A 135 7.15 11.89 -1.61
N ARG A 136 6.62 13.06 -2.01
CA ARG A 136 6.09 14.06 -1.08
C ARG A 136 4.95 13.50 -0.24
N MET A 137 4.04 12.74 -0.85
CA MET A 137 2.96 12.07 -0.10
C MET A 137 3.52 11.11 0.95
N MET A 138 4.52 10.30 0.59
CA MET A 138 5.15 9.39 1.56
C MET A 138 5.84 10.14 2.70
N GLN A 139 6.51 11.26 2.40
CA GLN A 139 7.10 12.12 3.43
C GLN A 139 6.05 12.76 4.35
N GLU A 140 4.93 13.24 3.79
CA GLU A 140 3.79 13.75 4.58
C GLU A 140 3.25 12.67 5.52
N ILE A 141 3.09 11.43 5.04
CA ILE A 141 2.68 10.29 5.88
C ILE A 141 3.72 9.97 6.95
N THR A 142 5.01 9.94 6.61
CA THR A 142 6.08 9.70 7.58
C THR A 142 6.06 10.75 8.70
N ASN A 143 5.93 12.02 8.35
CA ASN A 143 5.85 13.10 9.33
C ASN A 143 4.61 12.97 10.22
N GLU A 144 3.44 12.62 9.65
CA GLU A 144 2.23 12.38 10.46
C GLU A 144 2.41 11.18 11.41
N LEU A 145 3.08 10.12 10.96
CA LEU A 145 3.36 8.94 11.78
C LEU A 145 4.41 9.21 12.87
N GLU A 146 5.44 10.01 12.58
CA GLU A 146 6.42 10.46 13.57
C GLU A 146 5.77 11.36 14.62
N ASP A 147 4.89 12.29 14.22
CA ASP A 147 4.09 13.12 15.12
C ASP A 147 3.23 12.27 16.07
N VAL A 148 2.69 11.15 15.58
CA VAL A 148 1.96 10.17 16.40
C VAL A 148 2.91 9.45 17.33
N ASN A 149 4.07 9.00 16.85
CA ASN A 149 5.04 8.24 17.65
C ASN A 149 5.68 9.07 18.77
N VAL A 150 6.04 10.33 18.50
CA VAL A 150 6.62 11.26 19.50
C VAL A 150 5.64 11.55 20.63
N LYS A 151 4.32 11.54 20.37
CA LYS A 151 3.31 11.71 21.42
C LYS A 151 3.13 10.49 22.32
N ILE A 152 3.61 9.32 21.90
CA ILE A 152 3.46 8.05 22.62
C ILE A 152 4.67 7.79 23.53
N ARG A 153 5.79 8.45 23.25
CA ARG A 153 7.05 8.36 24.01
C ARG A 153 7.09 9.41 25.12
#